data_AF-A0A327L5K7-F1
#
_entry.id   AF-A0A327L5K7-F1
#
_cell.length_a   1.000
_cell.length_b   1.000
_cell.length_c   1.000
_cell.angle_alpha   90.00
_cell.angle_beta   90.00
_cell.angle_gamma   90.00
#
_symmetry.space_group_name_H-M   'P 1'
#
loop_
_entity.id
_entity.type
_entity.pdbx_description
1 polymer ?
#
loop_
_entity_poly.entity_id
_entity_poly.type
_entity_poly.pdbx_seq_one_letter_code
_entity_poly.pdbx_strand_id
1 'polypeptide(L)'
;MRGRGVRLGLGAATLALAVLAGGEARADLKICNRLSYVVEAALGLDEKGATATRGWFRLDPGQCRVVLQGTVEAEQLFLHARAMPVYGPSPEPQSGHADLCIANGDFLIAAARACRPPQRFARFTAVKPTETPDGLVAALAEEAEYSDEQARLAGIQRLLVLAGYDATPVDGVTGPKTEAAIAQFLKDRGLGPEGRSASNLFDLLIETAQQPAASGFSWCNDTRWPVMAAVGTDEKGGVVTRGWYRVDPGKCVRPEVAGKPRRVYSFGEAVDPDGQPLRRGTGRLSWGGGTTLCTRESRFELSDHKDCTASGLDATGFAPVDLAGKPATTVRFQE
;
A
#
# COMPACT_ATOMS: atom_id res chain seq x y z
N MET A 1 -100.45 15.70 -5.49
CA MET A 1 -99.32 16.65 -5.40
C MET A 1 -98.28 16.14 -4.41
N ARG A 2 -97.01 16.37 -4.75
CA ARG A 2 -95.75 16.22 -3.98
C ARG A 2 -95.11 14.82 -3.95
N GLY A 3 -93.95 14.78 -4.59
CA GLY A 3 -93.22 13.59 -5.03
C GLY A 3 -92.12 13.13 -4.08
N ARG A 4 -91.65 11.91 -4.38
CA ARG A 4 -90.57 11.19 -3.70
C ARG A 4 -89.22 11.58 -4.32
N GLY A 5 -88.25 11.96 -3.47
CA GLY A 5 -86.84 12.10 -3.84
C GLY A 5 -86.06 10.85 -3.42
N VAL A 6 -85.36 10.23 -4.36
CA VAL A 6 -84.38 9.16 -4.15
C VAL A 6 -83.01 9.80 -3.92
N ARG A 7 -82.29 9.40 -2.86
CA ARG A 7 -80.90 9.81 -2.62
C ARG A 7 -79.94 8.71 -3.10
N LEU A 8 -79.09 9.03 -4.06
CA LEU A 8 -77.86 8.31 -4.39
C LEU A 8 -76.77 8.67 -3.35
N GLY A 9 -76.06 7.68 -2.83
CA GLY A 9 -74.78 7.85 -2.13
C GLY A 9 -73.68 7.12 -2.89
N LEU A 10 -72.73 7.87 -3.46
CA LEU A 10 -71.51 7.37 -4.12
C LEU A 10 -70.54 6.80 -3.08
N GLY A 11 -70.04 5.59 -3.32
CA GLY A 11 -68.88 5.03 -2.62
C GLY A 11 -67.57 5.53 -3.25
N ALA A 12 -66.61 5.94 -2.43
CA ALA A 12 -65.25 6.24 -2.84
C ALA A 12 -64.31 5.17 -2.28
N ALA A 13 -63.76 4.33 -3.16
CA ALA A 13 -62.67 3.40 -2.83
C ALA A 13 -61.35 4.01 -3.28
N THR A 14 -60.54 4.49 -2.34
CA THR A 14 -59.16 4.95 -2.59
C THR A 14 -58.21 3.76 -2.59
N LEU A 15 -57.70 3.40 -3.78
CA LEU A 15 -56.57 2.48 -3.95
C LEU A 15 -55.27 3.22 -3.57
N ALA A 16 -54.59 2.77 -2.51
CA ALA A 16 -53.25 3.25 -2.18
C ALA A 16 -52.22 2.53 -3.08
N LEU A 17 -51.60 3.27 -3.99
CA LEU A 17 -50.52 2.78 -4.85
C LEU A 17 -49.20 2.84 -4.08
N ALA A 18 -48.74 1.70 -3.56
CA ALA A 18 -47.42 1.59 -2.93
C ALA A 18 -46.34 1.55 -4.03
N VAL A 19 -45.59 2.64 -4.19
CA VAL A 19 -44.39 2.68 -5.04
C VAL A 19 -43.26 2.01 -4.27
N LEU A 20 -42.98 0.75 -4.58
CA LEU A 20 -41.78 0.05 -4.14
C LEU A 20 -40.60 0.54 -4.98
N ALA A 21 -39.78 1.43 -4.42
CA ALA A 21 -38.46 1.74 -4.95
C ALA A 21 -37.54 0.54 -4.68
N GLY A 22 -37.56 -0.46 -5.58
CA GLY A 22 -36.58 -1.54 -5.58
C GLY A 22 -35.23 -0.97 -6.03
N GLY A 23 -34.31 -0.76 -5.09
CA GLY A 23 -32.90 -0.62 -5.45
C GLY A 23 -32.46 -1.92 -6.14
N GLU A 24 -31.76 -1.82 -7.28
CA GLU A 24 -31.09 -2.98 -7.87
C GLU A 24 -30.21 -3.63 -6.80
N ALA A 25 -30.54 -4.85 -6.38
CA ALA A 25 -29.63 -5.67 -5.61
C ALA A 25 -28.46 -6.02 -6.53
N ARG A 26 -27.40 -5.21 -6.50
CA ARG A 26 -26.20 -5.42 -7.31
C ARG A 26 -25.35 -6.49 -6.63
N ALA A 27 -25.14 -7.61 -7.32
CA ALA A 27 -24.28 -8.71 -6.88
C ALA A 27 -22.79 -8.40 -7.07
N ASP A 28 -22.37 -7.14 -6.87
CA ASP A 28 -21.02 -6.66 -7.13
C ASP A 28 -20.00 -7.37 -6.22
N LEU A 29 -18.78 -7.56 -6.72
CA LEU A 29 -17.64 -7.99 -5.91
C LEU A 29 -16.85 -6.76 -5.44
N LYS A 30 -16.67 -6.65 -4.13
CA LYS A 30 -15.87 -5.63 -3.47
C LYS A 30 -14.62 -6.23 -2.84
N ILE A 31 -13.53 -5.47 -2.87
CA ILE A 31 -12.38 -5.69 -2.00
C ILE A 31 -12.41 -4.62 -0.92
N CYS A 32 -12.30 -5.02 0.35
CA CYS A 32 -12.16 -4.11 1.49
C CYS A 32 -10.74 -4.15 2.02
N ASN A 33 -10.11 -2.99 2.15
CA ASN A 33 -8.78 -2.85 2.72
C ASN A 33 -8.87 -2.61 4.23
N ARG A 34 -8.73 -3.68 5.00
CA ARG A 34 -8.60 -3.68 6.48
C ARG A 34 -7.14 -3.75 6.93
N LEU A 35 -6.23 -3.39 6.04
CA LEU A 35 -4.84 -3.15 6.36
C LEU A 35 -4.65 -1.67 6.69
N SER A 36 -3.70 -1.38 7.54
CA SER A 36 -3.21 -0.04 7.84
C SER A 36 -2.27 0.53 6.75
N TYR A 37 -2.27 -0.06 5.55
CA TYR A 37 -1.44 0.33 4.40
C TYR A 37 -2.33 0.71 3.22
N VAL A 38 -1.96 1.75 2.47
CA VAL A 38 -2.53 1.93 1.12
C VAL A 38 -1.97 0.83 0.22
N VAL A 39 -2.88 0.05 -0.38
CA VAL A 39 -2.52 -1.11 -1.20
C VAL A 39 -3.01 -0.99 -2.62
N GLU A 40 -2.30 -1.66 -3.51
CA GLU A 40 -2.72 -1.95 -4.87
C GLU A 40 -3.05 -3.44 -4.97
N ALA A 41 -4.26 -3.77 -5.41
CA ALA A 41 -4.72 -5.14 -5.58
C ALA A 41 -4.92 -5.50 -7.05
N ALA A 42 -4.69 -6.76 -7.39
CA ALA A 42 -5.05 -7.38 -8.65
C ALA A 42 -5.99 -8.56 -8.38
N LEU A 43 -7.02 -8.70 -9.22
CA LEU A 43 -8.02 -9.75 -9.17
C LEU A 43 -7.75 -10.75 -10.30
N GLY A 44 -7.65 -12.03 -9.95
CA GLY A 44 -7.69 -13.15 -10.88
C GLY A 44 -9.05 -13.84 -10.84
N LEU A 45 -9.59 -14.13 -12.01
CA LEU A 45 -10.87 -14.79 -12.24
C LEU A 45 -10.59 -16.06 -13.03
N ASP A 46 -10.97 -17.22 -12.51
CA ASP A 46 -10.92 -18.49 -13.25
C ASP A 46 -12.35 -18.94 -13.57
N GLU A 47 -12.67 -19.05 -14.85
CA GLU A 47 -13.97 -19.48 -15.34
C GLU A 47 -13.76 -20.54 -16.43
N LYS A 48 -14.30 -21.76 -16.24
CA LYS A 48 -14.29 -22.84 -17.24
C LYS A 48 -12.90 -23.13 -17.84
N GLY A 49 -11.86 -23.02 -17.02
CA GLY A 49 -10.46 -23.27 -17.41
C GLY A 49 -9.76 -22.08 -18.10
N ALA A 50 -10.42 -20.93 -18.25
CA ALA A 50 -9.81 -19.68 -18.68
C ALA A 50 -9.56 -18.77 -17.47
N THR A 51 -8.32 -18.31 -17.31
CA THR A 51 -7.94 -17.42 -16.21
C THR A 51 -7.58 -16.04 -16.72
N ALA A 52 -8.34 -15.04 -16.27
CA ALA A 52 -8.08 -13.63 -16.55
C ALA A 52 -7.62 -12.89 -15.29
N THR A 53 -6.78 -11.87 -15.44
CA THR A 53 -6.40 -10.96 -14.36
C THR A 53 -6.70 -9.52 -14.72
N ARG A 54 -7.03 -8.70 -13.71
CA ARG A 54 -7.20 -7.25 -13.84
C ARG A 54 -6.71 -6.51 -12.61
N GLY A 55 -6.20 -5.31 -12.81
CA GLY A 55 -5.63 -4.46 -11.77
C GLY A 55 -5.13 -3.16 -12.39
N TRP A 56 -4.40 -2.29 -11.69
CA TRP A 56 -4.26 -2.30 -10.23
C TRP A 56 -5.41 -1.51 -9.61
N PHE A 57 -6.08 -2.11 -8.63
CA PHE A 57 -7.06 -1.40 -7.83
C PHE A 57 -6.35 -0.79 -6.63
N ARG A 58 -6.22 0.52 -6.60
CA ARG A 58 -5.83 1.21 -5.36
C ARG A 58 -6.96 1.15 -4.35
N LEU A 59 -6.63 0.76 -3.12
CA LEU A 59 -7.50 0.82 -1.95
C LEU A 59 -6.79 1.52 -0.80
N ASP A 60 -7.36 2.62 -0.34
CA ASP A 60 -6.90 3.28 0.88
C ASP A 60 -7.36 2.50 2.13
N PRO A 61 -6.67 2.62 3.28
CA PRO A 61 -7.09 1.98 4.53
C PRO A 61 -8.53 2.30 4.92
N GLY A 62 -9.31 1.26 5.21
CA GLY A 62 -10.74 1.32 5.50
C GLY A 62 -11.65 1.44 4.27
N GLN A 63 -11.12 1.45 3.05
CA GLN A 63 -11.92 1.55 1.84
C GLN A 63 -12.41 0.18 1.36
N CYS A 64 -13.70 0.10 1.03
CA CYS A 64 -14.26 -0.98 0.22
C CYS A 64 -14.49 -0.50 -1.22
N ARG A 65 -13.87 -1.16 -2.19
CA ARG A 65 -13.93 -0.80 -3.62
C ARG A 65 -14.56 -1.92 -4.43
N VAL A 66 -15.54 -1.58 -5.28
CA VAL A 66 -16.08 -2.49 -6.29
C VAL A 66 -15.00 -2.78 -7.33
N VAL A 67 -14.67 -4.06 -7.50
CA VAL A 67 -13.63 -4.54 -8.45
C VAL A 67 -14.23 -5.33 -9.62
N LEU A 68 -15.45 -5.84 -9.46
CA LEU A 68 -16.24 -6.45 -10.52
C LEU A 68 -17.71 -6.08 -10.31
N GLN A 69 -18.38 -5.65 -11.39
CA GLN A 69 -19.80 -5.29 -11.36
C GLN A 69 -20.65 -6.48 -11.81
N GLY A 70 -21.79 -6.65 -11.16
CA GLY A 70 -22.72 -7.74 -11.45
C GLY A 70 -22.26 -9.10 -10.92
N THR A 71 -23.05 -10.14 -11.23
CA THR A 71 -22.86 -11.50 -10.74
C THR A 71 -21.48 -12.04 -11.09
N VAL A 72 -20.83 -12.67 -10.11
CA VAL A 72 -19.54 -13.32 -10.29
C VAL A 72 -19.74 -14.74 -10.79
N GLU A 73 -19.45 -14.99 -12.06
CA GLU A 73 -19.55 -16.31 -12.70
C GLU A 73 -18.28 -17.16 -12.53
N ALA A 74 -17.20 -16.58 -11.99
CA ALA A 74 -15.94 -17.27 -11.81
C ALA A 74 -16.04 -18.40 -10.76
N GLU A 75 -15.48 -19.56 -11.10
CA GLU A 75 -15.42 -20.74 -10.23
C GLU A 75 -14.40 -20.54 -9.10
N GLN A 76 -13.30 -19.84 -9.40
CA GLN A 76 -12.26 -19.51 -8.43
C GLN A 76 -11.84 -18.05 -8.57
N LEU A 77 -11.72 -17.40 -7.41
CA LEU A 77 -11.24 -16.03 -7.29
C LEU A 77 -9.85 -16.03 -6.65
N PHE A 78 -9.00 -15.16 -7.18
CA PHE A 78 -7.61 -15.02 -6.76
C PHE A 78 -7.32 -13.56 -6.46
N LEU A 79 -6.59 -13.27 -5.39
CA LEU A 79 -6.12 -11.92 -5.09
C LEU A 79 -4.60 -11.89 -4.96
N HIS A 80 -4.04 -10.81 -5.49
CA HIS A 80 -2.67 -10.39 -5.21
C HIS A 80 -2.73 -8.94 -4.75
N ALA A 81 -2.02 -8.60 -3.68
CA ALA A 81 -1.98 -7.24 -3.16
C ALA A 81 -0.56 -6.85 -2.75
N ARG A 82 -0.24 -5.57 -2.92
CA ARG A 82 1.03 -4.98 -2.47
C ARG A 82 0.76 -3.62 -1.84
N ALA A 83 1.46 -3.29 -0.76
CA ALA A 83 1.50 -1.93 -0.24
C ALA A 83 2.23 -0.99 -1.21
N MET A 84 1.84 0.28 -1.21
CA MET A 84 2.50 1.30 -2.03
C MET A 84 3.99 1.46 -1.67
N PRO A 85 4.85 1.85 -2.64
CA PRO A 85 6.30 2.00 -2.41
C PRO A 85 6.69 3.00 -1.31
N VAL A 86 5.78 3.91 -0.91
CA VAL A 86 6.00 4.86 0.18
C VAL A 86 6.30 4.18 1.51
N TYR A 87 5.80 2.96 1.73
CA TYR A 87 6.06 2.14 2.92
C TYR A 87 7.37 1.34 2.81
N GLY A 88 8.15 1.58 1.76
CA GLY A 88 9.24 0.70 1.32
C GLY A 88 8.73 -0.45 0.45
N PRO A 89 9.54 -1.50 0.25
CA PRO A 89 9.10 -2.66 -0.51
C PRO A 89 7.89 -3.32 0.18
N SER A 90 7.09 -4.06 -0.57
CA SER A 90 6.09 -4.98 -0.02
C SER A 90 6.67 -6.39 0.03
N PRO A 91 6.48 -7.19 1.09
CA PRO A 91 6.92 -8.57 1.06
C PRO A 91 6.14 -9.31 -0.02
N GLU A 92 6.82 -10.09 -0.86
CA GLU A 92 6.10 -10.98 -1.78
C GLU A 92 5.46 -12.12 -0.97
N PRO A 93 4.22 -12.54 -1.29
CA PRO A 93 3.62 -13.69 -0.65
C PRO A 93 4.50 -14.93 -0.81
N GLN A 94 4.98 -15.49 0.30
CA GLN A 94 5.83 -16.70 0.28
C GLN A 94 5.05 -17.93 -0.17
N SER A 95 3.74 -17.94 0.09
CA SER A 95 2.80 -18.96 -0.34
C SER A 95 1.70 -18.34 -1.20
N GLY A 96 1.11 -19.16 -2.05
CA GLY A 96 -0.05 -18.79 -2.84
C GLY A 96 -0.53 -20.00 -3.64
N HIS A 97 -1.63 -19.80 -4.36
CA HIS A 97 -2.38 -20.87 -5.02
C HIS A 97 -2.22 -20.85 -6.54
N ALA A 98 -1.77 -19.72 -7.11
CA ALA A 98 -1.50 -19.60 -8.54
C ALA A 98 -0.42 -18.54 -8.80
N ASP A 99 0.37 -18.73 -9.86
CA ASP A 99 1.21 -17.70 -10.46
C ASP A 99 0.50 -17.17 -11.70
N LEU A 100 0.06 -15.91 -11.66
CA LEU A 100 -0.72 -15.28 -12.72
C LEU A 100 -0.07 -13.98 -13.19
N CYS A 101 -0.37 -13.59 -14.43
CA CYS A 101 0.23 -12.41 -15.04
C CYS A 101 -0.32 -11.11 -14.46
N ILE A 102 0.59 -10.17 -14.23
CA ILE A 102 0.32 -8.77 -13.93
C ILE A 102 1.07 -7.89 -14.91
N ALA A 103 0.61 -6.65 -15.08
CA ALA A 103 1.32 -5.61 -15.81
C ALA A 103 1.50 -4.34 -14.97
N ASN A 104 2.25 -3.39 -15.50
CA ASN A 104 2.37 -2.06 -14.92
C ASN A 104 1.14 -1.20 -15.28
N GLY A 105 0.77 -0.28 -14.39
CA GLY A 105 -0.43 0.55 -14.57
C GLY A 105 -1.73 -0.25 -14.57
N ASP A 106 -2.82 0.35 -15.05
CA ASP A 106 -4.09 -0.36 -15.19
C ASP A 106 -4.01 -1.39 -16.33
N PHE A 107 -4.53 -2.60 -16.08
CA PHE A 107 -4.43 -3.75 -16.97
C PHE A 107 -5.63 -4.69 -16.89
N LEU A 108 -5.84 -5.39 -18.00
CA LEU A 108 -6.71 -6.56 -18.14
C LEU A 108 -5.98 -7.57 -19.02
N ILE A 109 -5.79 -8.80 -18.54
CA ILE A 109 -5.07 -9.87 -19.23
C ILE A 109 -5.99 -11.10 -19.27
N ALA A 110 -6.43 -11.50 -20.45
CA ALA A 110 -7.36 -12.64 -20.61
C ALA A 110 -6.68 -14.02 -20.49
N ALA A 111 -5.38 -14.11 -20.78
CA ALA A 111 -4.60 -15.35 -20.77
C ALA A 111 -3.53 -15.32 -19.67
N ALA A 112 -3.97 -15.18 -18.42
CA ALA A 112 -3.10 -14.85 -17.29
C ALA A 112 -2.17 -15.98 -16.83
N ARG A 113 -2.21 -17.16 -17.48
CA ARG A 113 -1.28 -18.28 -17.21
C ARG A 113 -0.03 -18.28 -18.11
N ALA A 114 0.05 -17.39 -19.11
CA ALA A 114 1.15 -17.34 -20.06
C ALA A 114 1.64 -15.90 -20.28
N CYS A 115 2.52 -15.42 -19.40
CA CYS A 115 2.96 -14.03 -19.43
C CYS A 115 3.87 -13.74 -20.61
N ARG A 116 3.71 -12.56 -21.20
CA ARG A 116 4.57 -12.04 -22.26
C ARG A 116 5.10 -10.66 -21.84
N PRO A 117 6.39 -10.35 -22.02
CA PRO A 117 6.91 -9.02 -21.72
C PRO A 117 6.03 -7.91 -22.34
N PRO A 118 5.71 -6.83 -21.60
CA PRO A 118 6.23 -6.45 -20.29
C PRO A 118 5.47 -7.05 -19.07
N GLN A 119 4.61 -8.07 -19.28
CA GLN A 119 3.94 -8.77 -18.19
C GLN A 119 4.92 -9.65 -17.41
N ARG A 120 4.64 -9.83 -16.12
CA ARG A 120 5.40 -10.73 -15.25
C ARG A 120 4.45 -11.58 -14.43
N PHE A 121 4.93 -12.73 -13.95
CA PHE A 121 4.21 -13.53 -12.98
C PHE A 121 4.21 -12.83 -11.62
N ALA A 122 3.08 -12.90 -10.92
CA ALA A 122 2.95 -12.61 -9.51
C ALA A 122 2.19 -13.75 -8.83
N ARG A 123 2.50 -13.97 -7.55
CA ARG A 123 1.84 -14.98 -6.73
C ARG A 123 0.48 -14.48 -6.26
N PHE A 124 -0.58 -15.21 -6.60
CA PHE A 124 -1.94 -14.94 -6.15
C PHE A 124 -2.40 -15.97 -5.11
N THR A 125 -3.27 -15.52 -4.20
CA THR A 125 -3.92 -16.36 -3.19
C THR A 125 -5.37 -16.57 -3.56
N ALA A 126 -5.83 -17.82 -3.56
CA ALA A 126 -7.25 -18.11 -3.75
C ALA A 126 -8.04 -17.54 -2.58
N VAL A 127 -9.13 -16.84 -2.88
CA VAL A 127 -10.01 -16.23 -1.87
C VAL A 127 -11.44 -16.70 -2.06
N LYS A 128 -12.14 -16.86 -0.94
CA LYS A 128 -13.58 -17.08 -0.93
C LYS A 128 -14.24 -15.84 -0.32
N PRO A 129 -14.85 -14.96 -1.13
CA PRO A 129 -15.55 -13.79 -0.61
C PRO A 129 -16.70 -14.18 0.31
N THR A 130 -16.99 -13.32 1.26
CA THR A 130 -18.16 -13.41 2.12
C THR A 130 -19.37 -12.81 1.40
N GLU A 131 -20.51 -13.48 1.44
CA GLU A 131 -21.78 -12.95 0.95
C GLU A 131 -22.35 -11.91 1.94
N THR A 132 -22.76 -10.77 1.40
CA THR A 132 -23.40 -9.68 2.15
C THR A 132 -24.66 -9.21 1.41
N PRO A 133 -25.56 -8.45 2.05
CA PRO A 133 -26.72 -7.86 1.35
C PRO A 133 -26.34 -7.00 0.13
N ASP A 134 -25.14 -6.40 0.14
CA ASP A 134 -24.65 -5.50 -0.90
C ASP A 134 -23.70 -6.18 -1.92
N GLY A 135 -23.67 -7.52 -1.96
CA GLY A 135 -22.83 -8.32 -2.84
C GLY A 135 -21.74 -9.12 -2.13
N LEU A 136 -20.71 -9.52 -2.89
CA LEU A 136 -19.59 -10.31 -2.39
C LEU A 136 -18.47 -9.41 -1.87
N VAL A 137 -17.86 -9.76 -0.74
CA VAL A 137 -16.77 -9.00 -0.13
C VAL A 137 -15.57 -9.88 0.14
N ALA A 138 -14.42 -9.52 -0.42
CA ALA A 138 -13.11 -10.07 -0.03
C ALA A 138 -12.35 -9.03 0.80
N ALA A 139 -11.91 -9.40 2.00
CA ALA A 139 -11.15 -8.50 2.87
C ALA A 139 -9.64 -8.79 2.79
N LEU A 140 -8.84 -7.74 2.61
CA LEU A 140 -7.41 -7.74 2.89
C LEU A 140 -7.26 -7.31 4.35
N ALA A 141 -6.85 -8.22 5.24
CA ALA A 141 -6.76 -7.96 6.68
C ALA A 141 -5.39 -8.36 7.22
N GLU A 142 -4.95 -7.67 8.26
CA GLU A 142 -3.74 -8.00 9.03
C GLU A 142 -4.10 -8.72 10.32
N GLU A 143 -3.10 -9.24 11.05
CA GLU A 143 -3.28 -10.01 12.28
C GLU A 143 -4.07 -9.25 13.38
N ALA A 144 -4.05 -7.92 13.35
CA ALA A 144 -4.79 -7.08 14.28
C ALA A 144 -6.32 -7.08 14.04
N GLU A 145 -6.79 -7.66 12.92
CA GLU A 145 -8.21 -7.79 12.57
C GLU A 145 -9.01 -6.49 12.66
N TYR A 146 -8.45 -5.38 12.15
CA TYR A 146 -9.09 -4.08 12.19
C TYR A 146 -10.48 -4.07 11.53
N SER A 147 -11.41 -3.32 12.12
CA SER A 147 -12.59 -2.82 11.39
C SER A 147 -12.18 -1.85 10.29
N ASP A 148 -13.10 -1.52 9.37
CA ASP A 148 -12.82 -0.57 8.29
C ASP A 148 -12.44 0.82 8.87
N GLU A 149 -13.09 1.24 9.97
CA GLU A 149 -12.78 2.50 10.66
C GLU A 149 -11.40 2.46 11.36
N GLN A 150 -11.09 1.35 12.05
CA GLN A 150 -9.80 1.18 12.70
C GLN A 150 -8.66 1.13 11.68
N ALA A 151 -8.84 0.42 10.56
CA ALA A 151 -7.87 0.35 9.47
C ALA A 151 -7.62 1.75 8.89
N ARG A 152 -8.68 2.54 8.68
CA ARG A 152 -8.55 3.95 8.25
C ARG A 152 -7.68 4.75 9.21
N LEU A 153 -7.97 4.69 10.51
CA LEU A 153 -7.22 5.46 11.52
C LEU A 153 -5.76 4.96 11.64
N ALA A 154 -5.54 3.65 11.62
CA ALA A 154 -4.22 3.05 11.65
C ALA A 154 -3.40 3.45 10.40
N GLY A 155 -4.03 3.52 9.25
CA GLY A 155 -3.43 4.04 8.02
C GLY A 155 -2.98 5.50 8.13
N ILE A 156 -3.81 6.35 8.74
CA ILE A 156 -3.48 7.76 9.02
C ILE A 156 -2.30 7.84 9.99
N GLN A 157 -2.35 7.11 11.11
CA GLN A 157 -1.26 7.06 12.09
C GLN A 157 0.06 6.64 11.43
N ARG A 158 0.06 5.57 10.62
CA ARG A 158 1.28 5.09 9.95
C ARG A 158 1.88 6.14 9.02
N LEU A 159 1.07 6.75 8.16
CA LEU A 159 1.59 7.76 7.22
C LEU A 159 2.06 9.02 7.94
N LEU A 160 1.40 9.41 9.04
CA LEU A 160 1.88 10.51 9.90
C LEU A 160 3.24 10.19 10.53
N VAL A 161 3.42 8.97 11.05
CA VAL A 161 4.72 8.51 11.57
C VAL A 161 5.78 8.55 10.47
N LEU A 162 5.48 8.02 9.27
CA LEU A 162 6.39 8.09 8.11
C LEU A 162 6.68 9.53 7.67
N ALA A 163 5.74 10.44 7.85
CA ALA A 163 5.89 11.86 7.57
C ALA A 163 6.61 12.63 8.69
N GLY A 164 6.99 11.97 9.80
CA GLY A 164 7.77 12.55 10.90
C GLY A 164 6.95 13.14 12.05
N TYR A 165 5.64 12.90 12.09
CA TYR A 165 4.74 13.31 13.18
C TYR A 165 4.67 12.22 14.27
N ASP A 166 4.51 12.59 15.55
CA ASP A 166 4.32 11.62 16.63
C ASP A 166 2.86 11.14 16.70
N ALA A 167 2.54 10.11 15.92
CA ALA A 167 1.25 9.42 15.94
C ALA A 167 1.37 7.96 16.41
N THR A 168 2.34 7.69 17.29
CA THR A 168 2.54 6.35 17.87
C THR A 168 1.64 6.09 19.08
N PRO A 169 1.19 4.85 19.32
CA PRO A 169 1.35 3.66 18.46
C PRO A 169 0.43 3.68 17.22
N VAL A 170 0.75 2.85 16.22
CA VAL A 170 -0.12 2.60 15.06
C VAL A 170 -1.05 1.46 15.41
N ASP A 171 -2.23 1.77 15.93
CA ASP A 171 -3.15 0.80 16.52
C ASP A 171 -4.60 0.98 16.07
N GLY A 172 -4.91 1.99 15.26
CA GLY A 172 -6.26 2.29 14.82
C GLY A 172 -7.17 2.82 15.93
N VAL A 173 -6.59 3.34 17.03
CA VAL A 173 -7.31 3.89 18.17
C VAL A 173 -7.00 5.38 18.34
N THR A 174 -8.02 6.18 18.60
CA THR A 174 -7.85 7.61 18.83
C THR A 174 -7.20 7.87 20.18
N GLY A 175 -6.18 8.74 20.21
CA GLY A 175 -5.52 9.19 21.42
C GLY A 175 -4.94 10.60 21.29
N PRO A 176 -4.48 11.22 22.40
CA PRO A 176 -4.00 12.61 22.39
C PRO A 176 -2.86 12.87 21.40
N LYS A 177 -1.95 11.89 21.22
CA LYS A 177 -0.85 11.97 20.25
C LYS A 177 -1.37 11.97 18.81
N THR A 178 -2.24 11.01 18.47
CA THR A 178 -2.89 10.91 17.16
C THR A 178 -3.65 12.21 16.82
N GLU A 179 -4.42 12.74 17.76
CA GLU A 179 -5.17 13.99 17.59
C GLU A 179 -4.27 15.19 17.34
N ALA A 180 -3.20 15.33 18.14
CA ALA A 180 -2.21 16.39 17.98
C ALA A 180 -1.47 16.28 16.63
N ALA A 181 -1.07 15.07 16.23
CA ALA A 181 -0.39 14.82 14.96
C ALA A 181 -1.27 15.15 13.76
N ILE A 182 -2.55 14.74 13.78
CA ILE A 182 -3.52 15.08 12.72
C ILE A 182 -3.71 16.59 12.66
N ALA A 183 -3.93 17.25 13.80
CA ALA A 183 -4.13 18.71 13.83
C ALA A 183 -2.90 19.47 13.29
N GLN A 184 -1.69 19.03 13.67
CA GLN A 184 -0.46 19.61 13.20
C GLN A 184 -0.27 19.40 11.69
N PHE A 185 -0.51 18.18 11.18
CA PHE A 185 -0.46 17.87 9.75
C PHE A 185 -1.42 18.75 8.93
N LEU A 186 -2.67 18.89 9.36
CA LEU A 186 -3.66 19.70 8.65
C LEU A 186 -3.21 21.16 8.60
N LYS A 187 -2.73 21.69 9.73
CA LYS A 187 -2.17 23.05 9.81
C LYS A 187 -0.99 23.23 8.86
N ASP A 188 -0.04 22.30 8.83
CA ASP A 188 1.14 22.36 7.98
C ASP A 188 0.80 22.28 6.49
N ARG A 189 -0.34 21.66 6.14
CA ARG A 189 -0.89 21.60 4.78
C ARG A 189 -1.88 22.75 4.47
N GLY A 190 -2.11 23.67 5.40
CA GLY A 190 -3.06 24.77 5.23
C GLY A 190 -4.52 24.34 5.14
N LEU A 191 -4.88 23.21 5.75
CA LEU A 191 -6.21 22.61 5.73
C LEU A 191 -6.96 22.93 7.04
N GLY A 192 -8.28 23.11 6.94
CA GLY A 192 -9.15 23.19 8.11
C GLY A 192 -9.45 21.82 8.74
N PRO A 193 -10.19 21.77 9.86
CA PRO A 193 -10.55 20.53 10.56
C PRO A 193 -11.29 19.51 9.68
N GLU A 194 -12.03 19.97 8.67
CA GLU A 194 -12.73 19.14 7.68
C GLU A 194 -11.77 18.30 6.81
N GLY A 195 -10.49 18.69 6.72
CA GLY A 195 -9.47 17.95 5.99
C GLY A 195 -9.28 16.51 6.49
N ARG A 196 -9.69 16.20 7.73
CA ARG A 196 -9.70 14.82 8.30
C ARG A 196 -10.58 13.85 7.51
N SER A 197 -11.62 14.36 6.87
CA SER A 197 -12.60 13.56 6.13
C SER A 197 -12.49 13.79 4.62
N ALA A 198 -11.47 14.51 4.16
CA ALA A 198 -11.25 14.74 2.74
C ALA A 198 -10.99 13.42 2.01
N SER A 199 -11.58 13.27 0.83
CA SER A 199 -11.42 12.07 -0.01
C SER A 199 -9.98 11.87 -0.49
N ASN A 200 -9.20 12.95 -0.58
CA ASN A 200 -7.80 12.94 -0.98
C ASN A 200 -6.82 12.96 0.23
N LEU A 201 -7.30 12.74 1.46
CA LEU A 201 -6.45 12.78 2.66
C LEU A 201 -5.23 11.85 2.55
N PHE A 202 -5.42 10.62 2.08
CA PHE A 202 -4.32 9.66 1.93
C PHE A 202 -3.30 10.09 0.89
N ASP A 203 -3.73 10.73 -0.20
CA ASP A 203 -2.80 11.29 -1.19
C ASP A 203 -1.96 12.42 -0.58
N LEU A 204 -2.58 13.30 0.20
CA LEU A 204 -1.88 14.39 0.89
C LEU A 204 -0.88 13.86 1.92
N LEU A 205 -1.24 12.81 2.67
CA LEU A 205 -0.36 12.14 3.62
C LEU A 205 0.82 11.45 2.93
N ILE A 206 0.57 10.73 1.83
CA ILE A 206 1.61 10.09 1.02
C ILE A 206 2.56 11.13 0.43
N GLU A 207 2.03 12.23 -0.12
CA GLU A 207 2.85 13.33 -0.65
C GLU A 207 3.78 13.88 0.44
N THR A 208 3.24 14.16 1.63
CA THR A 208 4.04 14.64 2.77
C THR A 208 5.07 13.60 3.22
N ALA A 209 4.73 12.30 3.21
CA ALA A 209 5.65 11.22 3.53
C ALA A 209 6.81 11.10 2.52
N GLN A 210 6.58 11.47 1.26
CA GLN A 210 7.55 11.45 0.16
C GLN A 210 8.38 12.73 0.01
N GLN A 211 8.05 13.80 0.72
CA GLN A 211 8.90 15.00 0.75
C GLN A 211 10.26 14.67 1.39
N PRO A 212 11.33 15.42 1.09
CA PRO A 212 12.59 15.30 1.83
C PRO A 212 12.35 15.43 3.33
N ALA A 213 13.09 14.68 4.16
CA ALA A 213 12.91 14.68 5.61
C ALA A 213 12.88 16.11 6.20
N ALA A 214 11.74 16.48 6.82
CA ALA A 214 11.70 17.60 7.78
C ALA A 214 12.28 17.15 9.13
N SER A 215 12.23 15.85 9.41
CA SER A 215 12.90 15.19 10.51
C SER A 215 13.41 13.78 10.12
N GLY A 216 14.49 13.31 10.74
CA GLY A 216 15.01 11.95 10.54
C GLY A 216 15.89 11.77 9.31
N PHE A 217 15.80 10.62 8.64
CA PHE A 217 16.65 10.23 7.52
C PHE A 217 15.82 9.98 6.25
N SER A 218 16.34 10.39 5.10
CA SER A 218 15.72 10.11 3.80
C SER A 218 16.75 9.93 2.70
N TRP A 219 16.37 9.20 1.65
CA TRP A 219 17.05 9.22 0.36
C TRP A 219 16.25 10.06 -0.63
N CYS A 220 16.94 10.77 -1.50
CA CYS A 220 16.37 11.34 -2.73
C CYS A 220 17.18 10.83 -3.92
N ASN A 221 16.49 10.47 -5.00
CA ASN A 221 17.13 10.00 -6.21
C ASN A 221 17.13 11.10 -7.28
N ASP A 222 18.30 11.69 -7.54
CA ASP A 222 18.49 12.70 -8.58
C ASP A 222 18.97 12.10 -9.91
N THR A 223 19.14 10.77 -9.96
CA THR A 223 19.52 10.05 -11.18
C THR A 223 18.31 9.80 -12.07
N ARG A 224 18.57 9.41 -13.32
CA ARG A 224 17.50 8.99 -14.25
C ARG A 224 17.05 7.55 -14.06
N TRP A 225 17.73 6.78 -13.22
CA TRP A 225 17.49 5.36 -13.03
C TRP A 225 16.81 5.11 -11.69
N PRO A 226 15.93 4.12 -11.57
CA PRO A 226 15.50 3.66 -10.26
C PRO A 226 16.69 3.22 -9.41
N VAL A 227 16.68 3.55 -8.13
CA VAL A 227 17.70 3.10 -7.17
C VAL A 227 17.07 2.16 -6.15
N MET A 228 17.66 0.98 -5.97
CA MET A 228 17.33 0.06 -4.89
C MET A 228 18.26 0.35 -3.71
N ALA A 229 17.69 0.80 -2.60
CA ALA A 229 18.41 1.25 -1.41
C ALA A 229 18.22 0.32 -0.21
N ALA A 230 19.18 0.33 0.70
CA ALA A 230 19.12 -0.38 1.97
C ALA A 230 19.66 0.51 3.09
N VAL A 231 19.06 0.41 4.28
CA VAL A 231 19.49 1.12 5.49
C VAL A 231 19.93 0.14 6.55
N GLY A 232 21.02 0.44 7.25
CA GLY A 232 21.42 -0.19 8.50
C GLY A 232 21.21 0.75 9.69
N THR A 233 20.62 0.25 10.77
CA THR A 233 20.37 1.00 12.02
C THR A 233 21.03 0.29 13.19
N ASP A 234 21.57 1.04 14.15
CA ASP A 234 22.05 0.45 15.40
C ASP A 234 20.83 0.09 16.30
N GLU A 235 20.61 -1.20 16.54
CA GLU A 235 19.50 -1.73 17.34
C GLU A 235 19.99 -2.83 18.28
N LYS A 236 19.61 -2.76 19.57
CA LYS A 236 19.91 -3.77 20.60
C LYS A 236 21.38 -4.24 20.64
N GLY A 237 22.33 -3.34 20.33
CA GLY A 237 23.77 -3.62 20.36
C GLY A 237 24.37 -4.20 19.08
N GLY A 238 23.58 -4.34 18.01
CA GLY A 238 24.04 -4.74 16.67
C GLY A 238 23.53 -3.79 15.59
N VAL A 239 23.94 -4.03 14.34
CA VAL A 239 23.37 -3.33 13.17
C VAL A 239 22.28 -4.24 12.59
N VAL A 240 21.10 -3.68 12.36
CA VAL A 240 20.03 -4.34 11.61
C VAL A 240 19.92 -3.65 10.26
N THR A 241 20.04 -4.41 9.17
CA THR A 241 19.86 -3.92 7.80
C THR A 241 18.50 -4.30 7.26
N ARG A 242 17.89 -3.35 6.53
CA ARG A 242 16.59 -3.50 5.86
C ARG A 242 16.69 -3.02 4.42
N GLY A 243 16.11 -3.77 3.50
CA GLY A 243 16.10 -3.45 2.06
C GLY A 243 15.17 -4.41 1.31
N TRP A 244 14.85 -4.20 0.03
CA TRP A 244 15.27 -3.12 -0.84
C TRP A 244 14.20 -2.03 -0.98
N TYR A 245 14.54 -0.79 -0.64
CA TYR A 245 13.70 0.38 -0.87
C TYR A 245 13.88 0.89 -2.29
N ARG A 246 12.82 0.87 -3.09
CA ARG A 246 12.87 1.48 -4.42
C ARG A 246 12.71 2.99 -4.31
N VAL A 247 13.69 3.73 -4.80
CA VAL A 247 13.67 5.20 -4.91
C VAL A 247 13.62 5.55 -6.39
N ASP A 248 12.43 5.86 -6.90
CA ASP A 248 12.24 6.23 -8.31
C ASP A 248 12.89 7.59 -8.64
N PRO A 249 13.26 7.84 -9.91
CA PRO A 249 13.82 9.12 -10.35
C PRO A 249 12.99 10.33 -9.89
N GLY A 250 13.66 11.33 -9.30
CA GLY A 250 13.05 12.55 -8.79
C GLY A 250 12.21 12.36 -7.53
N LYS A 251 12.21 11.17 -6.92
CA LYS A 251 11.46 10.88 -5.69
C LYS A 251 12.40 10.76 -4.49
N CYS A 252 11.82 10.97 -3.31
CA CYS A 252 12.47 10.69 -2.05
C CYS A 252 11.71 9.60 -1.29
N VAL A 253 12.44 8.81 -0.51
CA VAL A 253 11.92 7.74 0.34
C VAL A 253 12.47 7.89 1.74
N ARG A 254 11.60 7.79 2.73
CA ARG A 254 11.95 7.75 4.16
C ARG A 254 11.83 6.30 4.63
N PRO A 255 12.94 5.59 4.88
CA PRO A 255 12.85 4.29 5.50
C PRO A 255 12.37 4.43 6.94
N GLU A 256 11.69 3.40 7.45
CA GLU A 256 11.39 3.31 8.87
C GLU A 256 12.70 3.15 9.66
N VAL A 257 13.00 4.16 10.47
CA VAL A 257 14.19 4.20 11.32
C VAL A 257 13.71 4.40 12.75
N ALA A 258 13.84 3.37 13.58
CA ALA A 258 13.34 3.39 14.95
C ALA A 258 14.10 4.41 15.82
N GLY A 259 13.35 5.22 16.58
CA GLY A 259 13.90 6.15 17.56
C GLY A 259 14.62 7.36 16.93
N LYS A 260 15.71 7.80 17.57
CA LYS A 260 16.55 8.92 17.12
C LYS A 260 18.01 8.47 17.04
N PRO A 261 18.36 7.60 16.06
CA PRO A 261 19.71 7.08 15.99
C PRO A 261 20.70 8.21 15.67
N ARG A 262 21.90 8.12 16.23
CA ARG A 262 22.97 9.09 15.96
C ARG A 262 23.57 8.91 14.57
N ARG A 263 23.42 7.72 13.98
CA ARG A 263 23.90 7.38 12.64
C ARG A 263 22.99 6.36 11.99
N VAL A 264 23.05 6.30 10.67
CA VAL A 264 22.54 5.17 9.89
C VAL A 264 23.61 4.74 8.89
N TYR A 265 23.49 3.54 8.35
CA TYR A 265 24.32 3.05 7.26
C TYR A 265 23.46 3.05 6.00
N SER A 266 23.93 3.67 4.92
CA SER A 266 23.19 3.82 3.67
C SER A 266 23.88 3.07 2.55
N PHE A 267 23.12 2.32 1.77
CA PHE A 267 23.55 1.77 0.50
C PHE A 267 22.46 2.03 -0.55
N GLY A 268 22.88 2.26 -1.80
CA GLY A 268 22.00 2.36 -2.95
C GLY A 268 22.64 1.79 -4.20
N GLU A 269 21.86 1.18 -5.06
CA GLU A 269 22.30 0.66 -6.36
C GLU A 269 21.30 1.01 -7.45
N ALA A 270 21.77 1.53 -8.57
CA ALA A 270 20.93 1.82 -9.72
C ALA A 270 20.55 0.53 -10.44
N VAL A 271 19.28 0.42 -10.83
CA VAL A 271 18.74 -0.72 -11.59
C VAL A 271 18.07 -0.26 -12.88
N ASP A 272 18.01 -1.15 -13.86
CA ASP A 272 17.24 -0.94 -15.08
C ASP A 272 15.72 -1.14 -14.82
N PRO A 273 14.85 -0.94 -15.83
CA PRO A 273 13.41 -1.15 -15.67
C PRO A 273 13.01 -2.58 -15.26
N ASP A 274 13.83 -3.58 -15.55
CA ASP A 274 13.62 -4.99 -15.19
C ASP A 274 14.16 -5.32 -13.79
N GLY A 275 14.73 -4.31 -13.10
CA GLY A 275 15.28 -4.44 -11.75
C GLY A 275 16.71 -5.00 -11.75
N GLN A 276 17.36 -5.11 -12.91
CA GLN A 276 18.73 -5.60 -12.99
C GLN A 276 19.74 -4.50 -12.65
N PRO A 277 20.78 -4.82 -11.87
CA PRO A 277 21.83 -3.87 -11.50
C PRO A 277 22.54 -3.26 -12.71
N LEU A 278 22.56 -1.93 -12.78
CA LEU A 278 23.27 -1.21 -13.82
C LEU A 278 24.77 -1.25 -13.59
N ARG A 279 25.53 -1.45 -14.66
CA ARG A 279 27.00 -1.42 -14.65
C ARG A 279 27.51 -0.14 -15.29
N ARG A 280 28.51 0.48 -14.65
CA ARG A 280 29.24 1.64 -15.18
C ARG A 280 30.73 1.38 -15.05
N GLY A 281 31.43 1.27 -16.18
CA GLY A 281 32.83 0.84 -16.19
C GLY A 281 32.99 -0.59 -15.69
N THR A 282 33.90 -0.82 -14.74
CA THR A 282 34.20 -2.14 -14.17
C THR A 282 33.29 -2.52 -13.00
N GLY A 283 32.44 -1.61 -12.51
CA GLY A 283 31.62 -1.80 -11.32
C GLY A 283 30.12 -1.62 -11.56
N ARG A 284 29.32 -1.97 -10.54
CA ARG A 284 27.90 -1.62 -10.45
C ARG A 284 27.79 -0.13 -10.12
N LEU A 285 26.78 0.55 -10.67
CA LEU A 285 26.50 1.94 -10.33
C LEU A 285 25.85 1.97 -8.94
N SER A 286 26.65 2.19 -7.90
CA SER A 286 26.20 2.15 -6.52
C SER A 286 26.78 3.29 -5.68
N TRP A 287 26.06 3.62 -4.60
CA TRP A 287 26.40 4.61 -3.58
C TRP A 287 26.50 3.87 -2.25
N GLY A 288 27.73 3.60 -1.85
CA GLY A 288 28.06 2.83 -0.66
C GLY A 288 29.33 3.33 0.00
N GLY A 289 29.84 2.56 0.96
CA GLY A 289 31.04 2.91 1.72
C GLY A 289 31.77 1.67 2.22
N GLY A 290 32.73 1.88 3.12
CA GLY A 290 33.61 0.81 3.59
C GLY A 290 33.03 -0.11 4.67
N THR A 291 31.79 0.12 5.14
CA THR A 291 31.18 -0.72 6.18
C THR A 291 30.49 -1.91 5.55
N THR A 292 31.13 -3.09 5.59
CA THR A 292 30.54 -4.32 5.08
C THR A 292 29.39 -4.78 5.97
N LEU A 293 28.19 -4.87 5.39
CA LEU A 293 26.99 -5.45 6.01
C LEU A 293 26.34 -6.42 5.01
N CYS A 294 25.51 -7.34 5.50
CA CYS A 294 24.91 -8.35 4.65
C CYS A 294 23.64 -7.84 3.97
N THR A 295 23.49 -8.18 2.69
CA THR A 295 22.25 -8.01 1.91
C THR A 295 21.89 -9.34 1.24
N ARG A 296 20.76 -9.38 0.55
CA ARG A 296 20.41 -10.48 -0.36
C ARG A 296 19.59 -9.94 -1.52
N GLU A 297 19.38 -10.75 -2.55
CA GLU A 297 18.63 -10.34 -3.76
C GLU A 297 17.18 -9.94 -3.44
N SER A 298 16.47 -10.77 -2.68
CA SER A 298 15.10 -10.49 -2.25
C SER A 298 15.07 -9.47 -1.11
N ARG A 299 13.90 -8.89 -0.84
CA ARG A 299 13.68 -8.05 0.34
C ARG A 299 14.14 -8.77 1.62
N PHE A 300 14.74 -8.03 2.56
CA PHE A 300 15.34 -8.57 3.76
C PHE A 300 15.23 -7.65 4.97
N GLU A 301 15.26 -8.29 6.14
CA GLU A 301 15.72 -7.74 7.41
C GLU A 301 16.80 -8.70 7.94
N LEU A 302 17.97 -8.17 8.30
CA LEU A 302 19.15 -8.97 8.67
C LEU A 302 19.84 -8.33 9.86
N SER A 303 20.13 -9.13 10.89
CA SER A 303 20.82 -8.68 12.11
C SER A 303 22.19 -9.35 12.33
N ASP A 304 22.49 -10.45 11.62
CA ASP A 304 23.80 -11.09 11.66
C ASP A 304 24.63 -10.67 10.44
N HIS A 305 25.81 -10.13 10.73
CA HIS A 305 26.73 -9.56 9.74
C HIS A 305 28.14 -10.12 9.85
N LYS A 306 28.34 -11.23 10.57
CA LYS A 306 29.68 -11.81 10.81
C LYS A 306 30.28 -12.44 9.55
N ASP A 307 29.50 -13.26 8.84
CA ASP A 307 29.93 -13.93 7.61
C ASP A 307 28.75 -14.04 6.62
N CYS A 308 28.63 -13.02 5.76
CA CYS A 308 27.56 -12.94 4.78
C CYS A 308 27.61 -14.12 3.82
N THR A 309 28.79 -14.39 3.26
CA THR A 309 28.98 -15.41 2.21
C THR A 309 28.68 -16.81 2.74
N ALA A 310 29.16 -17.17 3.93
CA ALA A 310 28.86 -18.46 4.54
C ALA A 310 27.35 -18.65 4.82
N SER A 311 26.62 -17.54 5.00
CA SER A 311 25.18 -17.52 5.21
C SER A 311 24.37 -17.44 3.92
N GLY A 312 25.01 -17.51 2.74
CA GLY A 312 24.36 -17.35 1.44
C GLY A 312 23.85 -15.93 1.16
N LEU A 313 24.47 -14.93 1.80
CA LEU A 313 24.15 -13.50 1.68
C LEU A 313 25.28 -12.76 0.95
N ASP A 314 24.95 -11.59 0.41
CA ASP A 314 25.90 -10.70 -0.24
C ASP A 314 26.62 -9.80 0.76
N ALA A 315 27.94 -9.67 0.63
CA ALA A 315 28.73 -8.71 1.39
C ALA A 315 28.71 -7.34 0.69
N THR A 316 27.98 -6.38 1.25
CA THR A 316 27.72 -5.08 0.62
C THR A 316 28.29 -3.95 1.45
N GLY A 317 28.95 -2.98 0.79
CA GLY A 317 29.59 -1.84 1.45
C GLY A 317 28.64 -0.67 1.67
N PHE A 318 28.22 -0.43 2.92
CA PHE A 318 27.37 0.71 3.28
C PHE A 318 28.22 1.93 3.69
N ALA A 319 27.70 3.12 3.41
CA ALA A 319 28.26 4.39 3.85
C ALA A 319 27.64 4.82 5.19
N PRO A 320 28.44 5.11 6.23
CA PRO A 320 27.90 5.69 7.46
C PRO A 320 27.43 7.13 7.20
N VAL A 321 26.24 7.47 7.72
CA VAL A 321 25.62 8.78 7.62
C VAL A 321 25.38 9.29 9.04
N ASP A 322 26.01 10.42 9.38
CA ASP A 322 25.86 11.06 10.67
C ASP A 322 24.56 11.86 10.77
N LEU A 323 23.73 11.49 11.75
CA LEU A 323 22.46 12.13 12.08
C LEU A 323 22.55 12.94 13.39
N ALA A 324 23.67 12.91 14.10
CA ALA A 324 23.79 13.52 15.41
C ALA A 324 23.57 15.04 15.35
N GLY A 325 22.65 15.55 16.18
CA GLY A 325 22.35 16.98 16.28
C GLY A 325 21.66 17.58 15.06
N LYS A 326 21.32 16.77 14.04
CA LYS A 326 20.61 17.23 12.85
C LYS A 326 19.12 16.89 12.99
N PRO A 327 18.20 17.86 12.79
CA PRO A 327 16.78 17.56 12.78
C PRO A 327 16.44 16.59 11.65
N ALA A 328 17.06 16.77 10.48
CA ALA A 328 16.91 15.90 9.31
C ALA A 328 18.22 15.77 8.54
N THR A 329 18.39 14.62 7.88
CA THR A 329 19.48 14.34 6.94
C THR A 329 18.92 13.68 5.69
N THR A 330 19.32 14.17 4.52
CA THR A 330 18.95 13.60 3.22
C THR A 330 20.20 13.17 2.46
N VAL A 331 20.28 11.90 2.08
CA VAL A 331 21.28 11.41 1.12
C VAL A 331 20.70 11.54 -0.29
N ARG A 332 21.46 12.12 -1.21
CA ARG A 332 21.05 12.26 -2.61
C ARG A 332 21.89 11.33 -3.48
N PHE A 333 21.22 10.44 -4.20
CA PHE A 333 21.88 9.62 -5.23
C PHE A 333 22.06 10.46 -6.49
N GLN A 334 23.30 10.64 -6.92
CA GLN A 334 23.72 11.52 -8.01
C GLN A 334 24.75 10.82 -8.91
N GLU A 335 24.74 11.12 -10.22
CA GLU A 335 25.61 10.51 -11.26
C GLU A 335 26.97 11.18 -11.47
#